data_AF-A0A2U1BAF5-F1
#
_entry.id   AF-A0A2U1BAF5-F1
#
_cell.length_a   1.000
_cell.length_b   1.000
_cell.length_c   1.000
_cell.angle_alpha   90.00
_cell.angle_beta   90.00
_cell.angle_gamma   90.00
#
_symmetry.space_group_name_H-M   'P 1'
#
loop_
_entity.id
_entity.type
_entity.pdbx_description
1 polymer ?
#
loop_
_entity_poly.entity_id
_entity_poly.type
_entity_poly.pdbx_seq_one_letter_code
_entity_poly.pdbx_strand_id
1 'polypeptide(L)'
;MKKFTLVELVIIVAVVALLAAMIHPMLAAAREAAEEVGCRDNLSRMGKAAAQYATDSDGWAVTGYLGRGIGNWFAVFEKNYQVDKKAFQCPAETNYAFNSKQLNYGLNVLTFGETFGNGQKKVPHRVDEISKFGRDAQLIMFIDTPPVCDAYNGKIRNRAGQAAYYESTSPVAPKDSAKAYYPAYVRHADRANVVMFDGHAEPLSYQQLTEERAKYCNPCVKQWRDSNLAIREF
;
A
#
# COMPACT_ATOMS: atom_id res chain seq x y z
N MET A 1 -18.21 21.21 56.95
CA MET A 1 -17.51 20.38 55.94
C MET A 1 -17.76 18.92 56.25
N LYS A 2 -18.41 18.16 55.35
CA LYS A 2 -18.49 16.70 55.49
C LYS A 2 -17.07 16.13 55.37
N LYS A 3 -16.64 15.34 56.35
CA LYS A 3 -15.36 14.63 56.29
C LYS A 3 -15.55 13.42 55.38
N PHE A 4 -14.85 13.42 54.25
CA PHE A 4 -14.80 12.27 53.35
C PHE A 4 -14.19 11.07 54.10
N THR A 5 -14.82 9.92 54.00
CA THR A 5 -14.30 8.70 54.61
C THR A 5 -13.34 7.99 53.64
N LEU A 6 -12.36 7.28 54.19
CA LEU A 6 -11.45 6.43 53.40
C LEU A 6 -12.23 5.40 52.57
N VAL A 7 -13.33 4.87 53.10
CA VAL A 7 -14.17 3.87 52.43
C VAL A 7 -14.83 4.46 51.18
N GLU A 8 -15.37 5.67 51.24
CA GLU A 8 -15.98 6.33 50.08
C GLU A 8 -14.97 6.55 48.96
N LEU A 9 -13.75 6.97 49.30
CA LEU A 9 -12.69 7.15 48.30
C LEU A 9 -12.30 5.82 47.63
N VAL A 10 -12.21 4.74 48.43
CA VAL A 10 -11.83 3.40 47.93
C VAL A 10 -12.88 2.83 46.99
N ILE A 11 -14.18 2.98 47.31
CA ILE A 11 -15.25 2.49 46.43
C ILE A 11 -15.24 3.23 45.08
N ILE A 12 -15.01 4.54 45.10
CA ILE A 12 -14.97 5.35 43.87
C ILE A 12 -13.82 4.90 42.97
N VAL A 13 -12.61 4.76 43.50
CA VAL A 13 -11.48 4.30 42.68
C VAL A 13 -11.66 2.87 42.19
N ALA A 14 -12.32 2.00 42.97
CA ALA A 14 -12.64 0.64 42.54
C ALA A 14 -13.60 0.61 41.34
N VAL A 15 -14.66 1.43 41.35
CA VAL A 15 -15.60 1.53 40.23
C VAL A 15 -14.92 2.15 38.99
N VAL A 16 -14.12 3.20 39.16
CA VAL A 16 -13.38 3.81 38.04
C VAL A 16 -12.38 2.82 37.43
N ALA A 17 -11.68 2.04 38.25
CA ALA A 17 -10.75 1.02 37.79
C ALA A 17 -11.45 -0.09 36.97
N LEU A 18 -12.64 -0.53 37.41
CA LEU A 18 -13.46 -1.50 36.69
C LEU A 18 -13.89 -0.98 35.31
N LEU A 19 -14.37 0.27 35.25
CA LEU A 19 -14.78 0.90 33.99
C LEU A 19 -13.58 1.11 33.05
N ALA A 20 -12.44 1.57 33.57
CA ALA A 20 -11.22 1.77 32.79
C ALA A 20 -10.69 0.46 32.20
N ALA A 21 -10.78 -0.65 32.94
CA ALA A 21 -10.35 -1.97 32.46
C ALA A 21 -11.13 -2.44 31.22
N MET A 22 -12.42 -2.10 31.10
CA MET A 22 -13.24 -2.46 29.93
C MET A 22 -12.94 -1.57 28.71
N ILE A 23 -12.57 -0.31 28.91
CA ILE A 23 -12.33 0.66 27.83
C ILE A 23 -11.01 0.39 27.12
N HIS A 24 -10.00 -0.10 27.84
CA HIS A 24 -8.66 -0.31 27.30
C HIS A 24 -8.59 -1.20 26.04
N PRO A 25 -9.15 -2.43 26.01
CA PRO A 25 -9.14 -3.26 24.80
C PRO A 25 -9.97 -2.67 23.66
N MET A 26 -11.08 -2.00 23.98
CA MET A 26 -11.92 -1.33 22.98
C MET A 26 -11.20 -0.16 22.31
N LEU A 27 -10.43 0.61 23.07
CA LEU A 27 -9.66 1.75 22.53
C LEU A 27 -8.56 1.30 21.58
N ALA A 28 -7.91 0.17 21.87
CA ALA A 28 -6.90 -0.40 20.97
C ALA A 28 -7.50 -0.80 19.61
N ALA A 29 -8.64 -1.49 19.61
CA ALA A 29 -9.35 -1.86 18.38
C ALA A 29 -9.86 -0.64 17.62
N ALA A 30 -10.40 0.36 18.32
CA ALA A 30 -10.86 1.60 17.70
C ALA A 30 -9.71 2.38 17.05
N ARG A 31 -8.54 2.41 17.70
CA ARG A 31 -7.33 3.02 17.14
C ARG A 31 -6.86 2.29 15.88
N GLU A 32 -6.79 0.96 15.91
CA GLU A 32 -6.39 0.17 14.73
C GLU A 32 -7.32 0.43 13.54
N ALA A 33 -8.64 0.47 13.78
CA ALA A 33 -9.62 0.79 12.75
C ALA A 33 -9.43 2.22 12.19
N ALA A 34 -9.15 3.21 13.05
CA ALA A 34 -8.88 4.57 12.61
C ALA A 34 -7.59 4.67 11.78
N GLU A 35 -6.54 3.94 12.17
CA GLU A 35 -5.29 3.85 11.42
C GLU A 35 -5.50 3.17 10.06
N GLU A 36 -6.34 2.13 9.97
CA GLU A 36 -6.74 1.47 8.71
C GLU A 36 -7.49 2.43 7.79
N VAL A 37 -8.44 3.21 8.32
CA VAL A 37 -9.18 4.22 7.54
C VAL A 37 -8.22 5.28 7.00
N GLY A 38 -7.35 5.83 7.85
CA GLY A 38 -6.34 6.81 7.40
C GLY A 38 -5.40 6.24 6.33
N CYS A 39 -5.06 4.95 6.43
CA CYS A 39 -4.26 4.25 5.45
C CYS A 39 -4.97 4.15 4.08
N ARG A 40 -6.28 3.85 4.06
CA ARG A 40 -7.11 3.83 2.85
C ARG A 40 -7.29 5.22 2.24
N ASP A 41 -7.46 6.25 3.05
CA ASP A 41 -7.57 7.64 2.59
C ASP A 41 -6.28 8.09 1.90
N ASN A 42 -5.13 7.76 2.50
CA ASN A 42 -3.82 7.98 1.91
C ASN A 42 -3.71 7.29 0.56
N LEU A 43 -3.96 5.98 0.51
CA LEU A 43 -3.97 5.20 -0.72
C LEU A 43 -4.90 5.79 -1.79
N SER A 44 -6.12 6.22 -1.43
CA SER A 44 -7.04 6.86 -2.38
C SER A 44 -6.47 8.15 -2.98
N ARG A 45 -5.69 8.94 -2.23
CA ARG A 45 -4.97 10.10 -2.79
C ARG A 45 -3.96 9.68 -3.86
N MET A 46 -3.30 8.54 -3.70
CA MET A 46 -2.38 7.98 -4.71
C MET A 46 -3.15 7.54 -5.96
N GLY A 47 -4.32 6.90 -5.80
CA GLY A 47 -5.19 6.56 -6.94
C GLY A 47 -5.63 7.79 -7.74
N LYS A 48 -6.06 8.84 -7.04
CA LYS A 48 -6.44 10.13 -7.68
C LYS A 48 -5.27 10.79 -8.40
N ALA A 49 -4.09 10.83 -7.77
CA ALA A 49 -2.87 11.35 -8.40
C ALA A 49 -2.47 10.54 -9.63
N ALA A 50 -2.66 9.22 -9.61
CA ALA A 50 -2.39 8.36 -10.76
C ALA A 50 -3.36 8.61 -11.92
N ALA A 51 -4.65 8.80 -11.64
CA ALA A 51 -5.65 9.15 -12.65
C ALA A 51 -5.38 10.53 -13.27
N GLN A 52 -5.02 11.51 -12.43
CA GLN A 52 -4.61 12.83 -12.91
C GLN A 52 -3.34 12.74 -13.76
N TYR A 53 -2.34 11.96 -13.33
CA TYR A 53 -1.13 11.71 -14.11
C TYR A 53 -1.43 11.13 -15.49
N ALA A 54 -2.32 10.14 -15.57
CA ALA A 54 -2.71 9.55 -16.84
C ALA A 54 -3.38 10.57 -17.76
N THR A 55 -4.18 11.49 -17.22
CA THR A 55 -4.80 12.58 -17.98
C THR A 55 -3.74 13.53 -18.53
N ASP A 56 -2.77 13.93 -17.71
CA ASP A 56 -1.71 14.87 -18.08
C ASP A 56 -0.64 14.24 -19.00
N SER A 57 -0.57 12.90 -19.03
CA SER A 57 0.41 12.13 -19.81
C SER A 57 -0.24 11.39 -20.99
N ASP A 58 -1.21 11.98 -21.68
CA ASP A 58 -1.84 11.43 -22.90
C ASP A 58 -2.40 9.99 -22.75
N GLY A 59 -2.86 9.63 -21.55
CA GLY A 59 -3.40 8.31 -21.21
C GLY A 59 -2.34 7.28 -20.80
N TRP A 60 -1.09 7.64 -20.62
CA TRP A 60 -0.05 6.74 -20.11
C TRP A 60 -0.16 6.55 -18.60
N ALA A 61 -0.19 5.31 -18.13
CA ALA A 61 -0.19 5.02 -16.70
C ALA A 61 1.18 5.32 -16.07
N VAL A 62 1.17 5.68 -14.78
CA VAL A 62 2.41 5.93 -14.02
C VAL A 62 3.23 4.64 -13.87
N THR A 63 4.55 4.74 -14.00
CA THR A 63 5.51 3.65 -13.81
C THR A 63 6.27 3.82 -12.51
N GLY A 64 6.89 2.75 -11.98
CA GLY A 64 7.62 2.81 -10.70
C GLY A 64 8.74 3.87 -10.69
N TYR A 65 9.50 3.91 -11.78
CA TYR A 65 10.52 4.91 -12.06
C TYR A 65 10.23 5.55 -13.42
N LEU A 66 10.37 6.87 -13.52
CA LEU A 66 10.07 7.64 -14.72
C LEU A 66 11.32 8.15 -15.43
N GLY A 67 12.51 7.72 -14.99
CA GLY A 67 13.77 8.07 -15.61
C GLY A 67 14.57 9.14 -14.87
N ARG A 68 15.82 9.33 -15.34
CA ARG A 68 16.81 10.19 -14.71
C ARG A 68 16.38 11.67 -14.84
N GLY A 69 16.27 12.38 -13.72
CA GLY A 69 15.83 13.77 -13.68
C GLY A 69 14.33 13.97 -13.41
N ILE A 70 13.51 12.92 -13.59
CA ILE A 70 12.08 12.93 -13.22
C ILE A 70 11.89 12.27 -11.85
N GLY A 71 12.45 11.07 -11.66
CA GLY A 71 12.41 10.36 -10.38
C GLY A 71 11.40 9.20 -10.35
N ASN A 72 11.00 8.80 -9.14
CA ASN A 72 10.03 7.73 -8.91
C ASN A 72 8.60 8.27 -8.87
N TRP A 73 7.61 7.38 -9.02
CA TRP A 73 6.18 7.74 -9.00
C TRP A 73 5.79 8.63 -7.81
N PHE A 74 6.27 8.31 -6.60
CA PHE A 74 5.92 9.05 -5.39
C PHE A 74 6.51 10.47 -5.36
N ALA A 75 7.67 10.68 -5.97
CA ALA A 75 8.27 12.01 -6.09
C ALA A 75 7.52 12.86 -7.11
N VAL A 76 7.03 12.24 -8.18
CA VAL A 76 6.17 12.89 -9.18
C VAL A 76 4.83 13.29 -8.56
N PHE A 77 4.22 12.40 -7.78
CA PHE A 77 2.96 12.67 -7.06
C PHE A 77 3.09 13.82 -6.07
N GLU A 78 4.18 13.85 -5.30
CA GLU A 78 4.43 14.95 -4.37
C GLU A 78 4.66 16.28 -5.08
N LYS A 79 5.51 16.29 -6.12
CA LYS A 79 5.91 17.52 -6.81
C LYS A 79 4.81 18.12 -7.70
N ASN A 80 4.09 17.27 -8.42
CA ASN A 80 3.20 17.73 -9.51
C ASN A 80 1.71 17.58 -9.16
N TYR A 81 1.36 16.69 -8.22
CA TYR A 81 -0.03 16.33 -7.90
C TYR A 81 -0.41 16.61 -6.45
N GLN A 82 0.40 17.43 -5.75
CA GLN A 82 0.12 17.94 -4.40
C GLN A 82 -0.13 16.85 -3.34
N VAL A 83 0.46 15.67 -3.52
CA VAL A 83 0.38 14.60 -2.51
C VAL A 83 1.43 14.87 -1.44
N ASP A 84 0.99 15.27 -0.24
CA ASP A 84 1.90 15.51 0.89
C ASP A 84 2.76 14.28 1.20
N LYS A 85 4.02 14.48 1.58
CA LYS A 85 4.95 13.39 1.91
C LYS A 85 4.37 12.44 2.96
N LYS A 86 3.68 12.95 3.98
CA LYS A 86 3.06 12.12 5.02
C LYS A 86 1.93 11.25 4.50
N ALA A 87 1.32 11.58 3.36
CA ALA A 87 0.33 10.70 2.74
C ALA A 87 0.94 9.37 2.30
N PHE A 88 2.27 9.28 2.12
CA PHE A 88 2.94 8.02 1.81
C PHE A 88 3.32 7.18 3.04
N GLN A 89 2.94 7.63 4.23
CA GLN A 89 3.12 6.93 5.49
C GLN A 89 1.80 6.30 5.92
N CYS A 90 1.87 5.06 6.41
CA CYS A 90 0.75 4.47 7.11
C CYS A 90 0.69 5.00 8.55
N PRO A 91 -0.49 5.42 9.06
CA PRO A 91 -0.61 5.91 10.44
C PRO A 91 -0.17 4.90 11.52
N ALA A 92 -0.28 3.60 11.22
CA ALA A 92 0.17 2.53 12.11
C ALA A 92 1.70 2.30 12.09
N GLU A 93 2.42 2.86 11.12
CA GLU A 93 3.84 2.59 10.90
C GLU A 93 4.73 3.74 11.42
N THR A 94 5.69 3.38 12.27
CA THR A 94 6.67 4.33 12.81
C THR A 94 7.89 4.48 11.91
N ASN A 95 8.21 3.47 11.11
CA ASN A 95 9.36 3.49 10.21
C ASN A 95 8.98 4.12 8.88
N TYR A 96 9.27 5.41 8.75
CA TYR A 96 8.97 6.16 7.53
C TYR A 96 10.06 7.18 7.22
N ALA A 97 10.38 7.27 5.94
CA ALA A 97 11.07 8.41 5.36
C ALA A 97 10.67 8.52 3.88
N PHE A 98 10.61 9.76 3.37
CA PHE A 98 10.23 10.02 1.98
C PHE A 98 11.34 9.64 0.99
N ASN A 99 11.56 8.33 0.83
CA ASN A 99 12.51 7.72 -0.08
C ASN A 99 12.01 6.33 -0.48
N SER A 100 12.53 5.77 -1.57
CA SER A 100 12.00 4.51 -2.12
C SER A 100 12.15 3.30 -1.19
N LYS A 101 12.97 3.37 -0.14
CA LYS A 101 13.18 2.29 0.82
C LYS A 101 12.20 2.33 1.99
N GLN A 102 11.71 3.49 2.39
CA GLN A 102 10.96 3.65 3.65
C GLN A 102 9.56 4.26 3.46
N LEU A 103 9.00 4.17 2.25
CA LEU A 103 7.56 4.35 2.06
C LEU A 103 6.79 3.17 2.67
N ASN A 104 5.48 3.33 2.79
CA ASN A 104 4.60 2.28 3.28
C ASN A 104 3.57 1.79 2.24
N TYR A 105 3.69 2.31 1.01
CA TYR A 105 2.86 1.94 -0.13
C TYR A 105 3.74 1.71 -1.36
N GLY A 106 3.40 0.69 -2.15
CA GLY A 106 4.12 0.34 -3.36
C GLY A 106 3.22 0.23 -4.58
N LEU A 107 3.75 0.63 -5.73
CA LEU A 107 3.12 0.47 -7.04
C LEU A 107 3.28 -0.96 -7.54
N ASN A 108 2.24 -1.55 -8.12
CA ASN A 108 2.31 -2.85 -8.79
C ASN A 108 3.15 -2.79 -10.07
N VAL A 109 4.45 -3.09 -9.97
CA VAL A 109 5.39 -2.94 -11.08
C VAL A 109 5.31 -4.03 -12.14
N LEU A 110 4.65 -5.16 -11.86
CA LEU A 110 4.45 -6.21 -12.87
C LEU A 110 3.31 -5.88 -13.84
N THR A 111 2.37 -5.04 -13.41
CA THR A 111 1.27 -4.53 -14.23
C THR A 111 1.64 -3.20 -14.88
N PHE A 112 2.13 -2.24 -14.09
CA PHE A 112 2.34 -0.86 -14.52
C PHE A 112 3.79 -0.54 -14.93
N GLY A 113 4.72 -1.47 -14.74
CA GLY A 113 6.10 -1.35 -15.19
C GLY A 113 7.05 -0.61 -14.22
N GLU A 114 8.35 -0.89 -14.39
CA GLU A 114 9.48 -0.28 -13.67
C GLU A 114 10.63 -0.03 -14.66
N THR A 115 11.21 1.18 -14.70
CA THR A 115 12.26 1.53 -15.67
C THR A 115 13.70 1.36 -15.13
N PHE A 116 13.96 0.38 -14.27
CA PHE A 116 15.33 0.00 -13.89
C PHE A 116 15.93 -1.06 -14.80
N GLY A 117 17.27 -1.20 -14.77
CA GLY A 117 18.13 -1.90 -15.74
C GLY A 117 17.84 -3.37 -16.08
N ASN A 118 16.73 -3.95 -15.62
CA ASN A 118 16.30 -5.30 -15.96
C ASN A 118 15.29 -5.27 -17.13
N GLY A 119 15.66 -5.78 -18.31
CA GLY A 119 14.87 -5.70 -19.55
C GLY A 119 13.44 -6.27 -19.48
N GLN A 120 13.10 -6.99 -18.39
CA GLN A 120 11.85 -7.71 -18.22
C GLN A 120 10.68 -6.87 -17.67
N LYS A 121 10.92 -5.68 -17.11
CA LYS A 121 9.90 -4.85 -16.42
C LYS A 121 9.57 -3.51 -17.11
N LYS A 122 10.05 -3.29 -18.33
CA LYS A 122 10.32 -1.95 -18.88
C LYS A 122 9.23 -1.30 -19.74
N VAL A 123 7.97 -1.70 -19.65
CA VAL A 123 6.96 -1.18 -20.60
C VAL A 123 5.94 -0.35 -19.84
N PRO A 124 5.91 0.99 -19.99
CA PRO A 124 4.74 1.76 -19.59
C PRO A 124 3.56 1.27 -20.43
N HIS A 125 2.38 1.24 -19.84
CA HIS A 125 1.16 0.83 -20.52
C HIS A 125 0.17 2.00 -20.54
N ARG A 126 -0.59 2.12 -21.62
CA ARG A 126 -1.69 3.09 -21.65
C ARG A 126 -2.85 2.58 -20.81
N VAL A 127 -3.62 3.50 -20.22
CA VAL A 127 -4.80 3.17 -19.42
C VAL A 127 -5.82 2.38 -20.22
N ASP A 128 -6.05 2.74 -21.49
CA ASP A 128 -6.98 2.02 -22.38
C ASP A 128 -6.51 0.60 -22.72
N GLU A 129 -5.20 0.36 -22.77
CA GLU A 129 -4.64 -1.00 -22.93
C GLU A 129 -4.90 -1.85 -21.69
N ILE A 130 -4.74 -1.27 -20.51
CA ILE A 130 -4.99 -1.94 -19.23
C ILE A 130 -6.48 -2.24 -19.07
N SER A 131 -7.35 -1.30 -19.43
CA SER A 131 -8.80 -1.45 -19.30
C SER A 131 -9.41 -2.53 -20.22
N LYS A 132 -8.73 -2.91 -21.32
CA LYS A 132 -9.16 -4.03 -22.19
C LYS A 132 -9.26 -5.35 -21.44
N PHE A 133 -8.59 -5.50 -20.31
CA PHE A 133 -8.68 -6.70 -19.46
C PHE A 133 -9.98 -6.76 -18.64
N GLY A 134 -10.77 -5.68 -18.60
CA GLY A 134 -12.11 -5.64 -18.00
C GLY A 134 -12.13 -5.81 -16.48
N ARG A 135 -11.04 -5.42 -15.79
CA ARG A 135 -10.82 -5.69 -14.36
C ARG A 135 -10.40 -4.46 -13.57
N ASP A 136 -10.78 -3.28 -14.02
CA ASP A 136 -10.30 -2.02 -13.43
C ASP A 136 -10.66 -1.91 -11.94
N ALA A 137 -11.84 -2.41 -11.57
CA ALA A 137 -12.31 -2.50 -10.18
C ALA A 137 -11.70 -3.68 -9.37
N GLN A 138 -10.80 -4.46 -9.95
CA GLN A 138 -10.15 -5.59 -9.27
C GLN A 138 -8.63 -5.54 -9.40
N LEU A 139 -8.08 -4.70 -10.27
CA LEU A 139 -6.66 -4.63 -10.53
C LEU A 139 -5.96 -3.74 -9.49
N ILE A 140 -5.15 -4.35 -8.63
CA ILE A 140 -4.36 -3.63 -7.63
C ILE A 140 -3.34 -2.74 -8.34
N MET A 141 -3.46 -1.44 -8.09
CA MET A 141 -2.51 -0.42 -8.52
C MET A 141 -1.49 -0.12 -7.42
N PHE A 142 -1.97 0.21 -6.22
CA PHE A 142 -1.15 0.46 -5.05
C PHE A 142 -1.55 -0.47 -3.92
N ILE A 143 -0.59 -0.85 -3.09
CA ILE A 143 -0.81 -1.72 -1.92
C ILE A 143 0.10 -1.32 -0.78
N ASP A 144 -0.31 -1.65 0.44
CA ASP A 144 0.56 -1.62 1.60
C ASP A 144 1.83 -2.46 1.37
N THR A 145 2.98 -1.82 1.56
CA THR A 145 4.30 -2.46 1.48
C THR A 145 5.10 -2.18 2.73
N PRO A 146 6.00 -3.10 3.13
CA PRO A 146 6.80 -2.86 4.31
C PRO A 146 7.97 -1.92 4.00
N PRO A 147 8.36 -1.03 4.91
CA PRO A 147 9.61 -0.28 4.78
C PRO A 147 10.80 -1.25 4.85
N VAL A 148 11.81 -0.97 4.04
CA VAL A 148 13.05 -1.71 3.91
C VAL A 148 14.13 -1.00 4.71
N CYS A 149 14.27 -1.37 5.99
CA CYS A 149 15.35 -0.88 6.85
C CYS A 149 15.86 -1.95 7.83
N ASP A 150 17.11 -1.78 8.26
CA ASP A 150 17.84 -2.69 9.16
C ASP A 150 17.11 -2.97 10.48
N ALA A 151 16.37 -1.99 11.00
CA ALA A 151 15.64 -2.10 12.25
C ALA A 151 14.23 -2.70 12.11
N TYR A 152 13.81 -3.12 10.90
CA TYR A 152 12.43 -3.49 10.65
C TYR A 152 12.11 -4.95 11.01
N ASN A 153 11.41 -5.14 12.14
CA ASN A 153 10.68 -6.32 12.63
C ASN A 153 11.28 -7.75 12.51
N GLY A 154 12.51 -7.91 12.02
CA GLY A 154 13.27 -9.17 11.95
C GLY A 154 12.71 -10.26 11.01
N LYS A 155 11.43 -10.19 10.62
CA LYS A 155 10.75 -11.16 9.74
C LYS A 155 10.82 -10.75 8.27
N ILE A 156 11.01 -9.47 8.00
CA ILE A 156 11.22 -8.95 6.65
C ILE A 156 12.70 -8.76 6.43
N ARG A 157 13.16 -9.20 5.26
CA ARG A 157 14.57 -9.10 4.89
C ARG A 157 15.00 -7.63 4.89
N ASN A 158 16.04 -7.34 5.66
CA ASN A 158 16.82 -6.17 5.42
C ASN A 158 17.47 -6.29 4.01
N ARG A 159 17.10 -5.42 3.06
CA ARG A 159 17.31 -5.50 1.59
C ARG A 159 16.18 -6.14 0.74
N ALA A 160 14.95 -6.25 1.24
CA ALA A 160 13.76 -6.59 0.45
C ALA A 160 13.41 -5.50 -0.60
N GLY A 161 14.28 -5.23 -1.58
CA GLY A 161 14.00 -4.26 -2.64
C GLY A 161 13.74 -2.84 -2.13
N GLN A 162 12.78 -2.15 -2.75
CA GLN A 162 12.34 -0.78 -2.49
C GLN A 162 10.88 -0.85 -2.06
N ALA A 163 10.51 -0.28 -0.90
CA ALA A 163 9.14 -0.23 -0.43
C ALA A 163 8.18 0.49 -1.40
N ALA A 164 8.72 1.36 -2.26
CA ALA A 164 7.95 2.02 -3.31
C ALA A 164 7.40 1.09 -4.40
N TYR A 165 7.79 -0.20 -4.41
CA TYR A 165 7.33 -1.17 -5.41
C TYR A 165 6.68 -2.38 -4.76
N TYR A 166 5.76 -2.96 -5.52
CA TYR A 166 5.08 -4.20 -5.22
C TYR A 166 5.16 -5.13 -6.44
N GLU A 167 5.57 -6.38 -6.21
CA GLU A 167 5.47 -7.43 -7.21
C GLU A 167 4.37 -8.41 -6.83
N SER A 168 3.42 -8.59 -7.74
CA SER A 168 2.28 -9.48 -7.53
C SER A 168 2.61 -10.97 -7.43
N THR A 169 3.84 -11.38 -7.73
CA THR A 169 4.35 -12.74 -7.52
C THR A 169 5.08 -12.90 -6.18
N SER A 170 5.31 -11.81 -5.46
CA SER A 170 6.09 -11.80 -4.21
C SER A 170 5.28 -12.33 -3.02
N PRO A 171 5.88 -13.08 -2.08
CA PRO A 171 5.23 -13.45 -0.82
C PRO A 171 4.64 -12.24 -0.06
N VAL A 172 3.63 -12.47 0.78
CA VAL A 172 2.92 -11.41 1.49
C VAL A 172 3.43 -11.30 2.93
N ALA A 173 4.14 -10.23 3.24
CA ALA A 173 4.68 -9.98 4.56
C ALA A 173 3.59 -9.74 5.62
N PRO A 174 3.88 -10.01 6.92
CA PRO A 174 5.15 -10.51 7.47
C PRO A 174 5.28 -12.04 7.39
N LYS A 175 4.31 -12.73 6.78
CA LYS A 175 4.30 -14.19 6.62
C LYS A 175 5.16 -14.56 5.42
N ASP A 176 6.07 -15.52 5.58
CA ASP A 176 6.91 -16.05 4.48
C ASP A 176 7.74 -15.02 3.66
N SER A 177 8.00 -13.83 4.22
CA SER A 177 8.61 -12.70 3.49
C SER A 177 10.12 -12.52 3.68
N ALA A 178 10.79 -13.43 4.42
CA ALA A 178 12.21 -13.29 4.78
C ALA A 178 13.19 -13.29 3.59
N LYS A 179 12.73 -13.60 2.37
CA LYS A 179 13.54 -13.57 1.14
C LYS A 179 12.86 -12.84 -0.03
N ALA A 180 11.69 -12.24 0.21
CA ALA A 180 10.85 -11.64 -0.82
C ALA A 180 11.39 -10.27 -1.29
N TYR A 181 11.34 -9.99 -2.59
CA TYR A 181 11.54 -8.64 -3.14
C TYR A 181 10.17 -8.01 -3.37
N TYR A 182 9.97 -6.76 -2.95
CA TYR A 182 8.73 -6.01 -3.18
C TYR A 182 7.45 -6.72 -2.68
N PRO A 183 7.43 -7.27 -1.44
CA PRO A 183 6.25 -7.94 -0.91
C PRO A 183 5.13 -6.94 -0.58
N ALA A 184 3.88 -7.39 -0.68
CA ALA A 184 2.76 -6.74 0.01
C ALA A 184 2.90 -6.92 1.52
N TYR A 185 2.24 -6.09 2.33
CA TYR A 185 2.29 -6.16 3.79
C TYR A 185 0.90 -6.09 4.42
N VAL A 186 0.50 -7.18 5.09
CA VAL A 186 -0.78 -7.28 5.80
C VAL A 186 -0.69 -6.73 7.23
N ARG A 187 -0.73 -5.41 7.38
CA ARG A 187 -0.49 -4.73 8.67
C ARG A 187 -1.74 -4.50 9.54
N HIS A 188 -2.94 -4.47 8.95
CA HIS A 188 -4.19 -4.18 9.67
C HIS A 188 -5.01 -5.47 9.80
N ALA A 189 -4.99 -6.11 10.97
CA ALA A 189 -5.70 -7.37 11.22
C ALA A 189 -5.58 -8.42 10.09
N ASP A 190 -4.35 -8.76 9.67
CA ASP A 190 -4.07 -9.70 8.56
C ASP A 190 -4.62 -9.27 7.19
N ARG A 191 -4.89 -7.97 7.02
CA ARG A 191 -5.24 -7.33 5.75
C ARG A 191 -4.22 -6.27 5.33
N ALA A 192 -4.10 -6.08 4.03
CA ALA A 192 -3.39 -4.99 3.39
C ALA A 192 -4.40 -4.08 2.72
N ASN A 193 -4.27 -2.77 2.89
CA ASN A 193 -5.06 -1.84 2.11
C ASN A 193 -4.50 -1.74 0.69
N VAL A 194 -5.40 -1.71 -0.27
CA VAL A 194 -5.09 -1.56 -1.69
C VAL A 194 -5.91 -0.43 -2.30
N VAL A 195 -5.43 0.08 -3.41
CA VAL A 195 -6.22 0.87 -4.37
C VAL A 195 -6.27 0.12 -5.68
N MET A 196 -7.49 -0.06 -6.16
CA MET A 196 -7.75 -0.62 -7.46
C MET A 196 -7.52 0.41 -8.57
N PHE A 197 -7.42 -0.07 -9.80
CA PHE A 197 -7.07 0.76 -10.95
C PHE A 197 -8.14 1.82 -11.27
N ASP A 198 -9.40 1.58 -10.93
CA ASP A 198 -10.48 2.58 -10.99
C ASP A 198 -10.41 3.65 -9.87
N GLY A 199 -9.49 3.50 -8.92
CA GLY A 199 -9.22 4.45 -7.84
C GLY A 199 -9.93 4.17 -6.51
N HIS A 200 -10.79 3.17 -6.39
CA HIS A 200 -11.38 2.83 -5.09
C HIS A 200 -10.37 2.08 -4.20
N ALA A 201 -10.46 2.30 -2.89
CA ALA A 201 -9.59 1.68 -1.91
C ALA A 201 -10.36 0.65 -1.08
N GLU A 202 -9.81 -0.55 -0.90
CA GLU A 202 -10.39 -1.60 -0.07
C GLU A 202 -9.31 -2.40 0.67
N PRO A 203 -9.65 -3.06 1.80
CA PRO A 203 -8.74 -3.97 2.47
C PRO A 203 -8.85 -5.37 1.86
N LEU A 204 -7.71 -6.00 1.54
CA LEU A 204 -7.63 -7.39 1.11
C LEU A 204 -6.94 -8.25 2.16
N SER A 205 -7.49 -9.43 2.42
CA SER A 205 -6.92 -10.38 3.35
C SER A 205 -5.66 -11.05 2.81
N TYR A 206 -4.83 -11.57 3.72
CA TYR A 206 -3.71 -12.43 3.36
C TYR A 206 -4.10 -13.52 2.37
N GLN A 207 -5.22 -14.21 2.61
CA GLN A 207 -5.70 -15.30 1.77
C GLN A 207 -6.04 -14.81 0.35
N GLN A 208 -6.73 -13.67 0.22
CA GLN A 208 -7.04 -13.08 -1.10
C GLN A 208 -5.76 -12.72 -1.86
N LEU A 209 -4.77 -12.15 -1.16
CA LEU A 209 -3.49 -11.77 -1.75
C LEU A 209 -2.61 -12.98 -2.10
N THR A 210 -2.84 -14.16 -1.52
CA THR A 210 -2.06 -15.37 -1.82
C THR A 210 -2.74 -16.30 -2.82
N GLU A 211 -4.05 -16.52 -2.67
CA GLU A 211 -4.82 -17.52 -3.41
C GLU A 211 -5.54 -16.93 -4.63
N GLU A 212 -5.97 -15.66 -4.56
CA GLU A 212 -6.69 -14.98 -5.64
C GLU A 212 -5.80 -14.02 -6.44
N ARG A 213 -4.47 -14.22 -6.46
CA ARG A 213 -3.52 -13.31 -7.16
C ARG A 213 -3.89 -13.06 -8.61
N ALA A 214 -4.36 -14.07 -9.32
CA ALA A 214 -4.73 -13.95 -10.73
C ALA A 214 -5.96 -13.05 -10.96
N LYS A 215 -6.81 -12.87 -9.95
CA LYS A 215 -7.95 -11.94 -10.00
C LYS A 215 -7.47 -10.50 -9.83
N TYR A 216 -6.58 -10.28 -8.87
CA TYR A 216 -6.22 -8.92 -8.44
C TYR A 216 -4.97 -8.33 -9.09
N CYS A 217 -4.14 -9.13 -9.75
CA CYS A 217 -2.82 -8.70 -10.21
C CYS A 217 -2.56 -8.91 -11.70
N ASN A 218 -3.62 -9.15 -12.48
CA ASN A 218 -3.57 -9.34 -13.92
C ASN A 218 -4.17 -8.11 -14.63
N PRO A 219 -3.50 -7.52 -15.64
CA PRO A 219 -2.38 -8.08 -16.38
C PRO A 219 -1.04 -8.04 -15.63
N CYS A 220 -0.27 -9.12 -15.73
CA CYS A 220 1.12 -9.16 -15.28
C CYS A 220 2.07 -9.29 -16.48
N VAL A 221 3.38 -9.13 -16.28
CA VAL A 221 4.42 -9.22 -17.33
C VAL A 221 4.24 -10.41 -18.29
N LYS A 222 3.77 -11.57 -17.81
CA LYS A 222 3.52 -12.74 -18.67
C LYS A 222 2.32 -12.54 -19.61
N GLN A 223 1.25 -11.91 -19.14
CA GLN A 223 0.05 -11.63 -19.94
C GLN A 223 0.26 -10.46 -20.90
N TRP A 224 1.10 -9.49 -20.55
CA TRP A 224 1.54 -8.45 -21.48
C TRP A 224 2.31 -8.98 -22.69
N ARG A 225 2.82 -10.22 -22.64
CA ARG A 225 3.47 -10.90 -23.76
C ARG A 225 2.52 -11.71 -24.63
N ASP A 226 1.26 -11.87 -24.22
CA ASP A 226 0.25 -12.46 -25.09
C ASP A 226 -0.02 -11.47 -26.21
N SER A 227 0.43 -11.79 -27.42
CA SER A 227 0.33 -10.96 -28.61
C SER A 227 -1.11 -10.63 -29.02
N ASN A 228 -2.10 -11.29 -28.41
CA ASN A 228 -3.52 -10.96 -28.58
C ASN A 228 -4.00 -9.80 -27.68
N LEU A 229 -3.20 -9.40 -26.68
CA LEU A 229 -3.53 -8.35 -25.70
C LEU A 229 -2.59 -7.15 -25.78
N ALA A 230 -1.41 -7.32 -26.35
CA ALA A 230 -0.48 -6.23 -26.67
C ALA A 230 -0.87 -5.62 -28.02
N ILE A 231 -1.82 -4.69 -28.04
CA ILE A 231 -2.12 -3.98 -29.30
C ILE A 231 -1.00 -2.95 -29.52
N ARG A 232 -0.04 -3.34 -30.36
CA ARG A 232 0.81 -2.40 -31.11
C ARG A 232 0.42 -2.50 -32.57
N GLU A 233 -0.45 -1.61 -33.03
CA GLU A 233 -0.39 -1.12 -34.41
C GLU A 233 -0.61 0.39 -34.38
N PHE A 234 0.33 1.11 -34.97
CA PHE A 234 0.22 2.53 -35.32
C PHE A 234 -0.56 2.65 -36.63
#